data_AF-A0AA41WKR8-F1
#
_entry.id   AF-A0AA41WKR8-F1
#
_cell.length_a   1.000
_cell.length_b   1.000
_cell.length_c   1.000
_cell.angle_alpha   90.00
_cell.angle_beta   90.00
_cell.angle_gamma   90.00
#
_symmetry.space_group_name_H-M   'P 1'
#
loop_
_entity.id
_entity.type
_entity.pdbx_description
1 polymer ?
#
loop_
_entity_poly.entity_id
_entity_poly.type
_entity_poly.pdbx_seq_one_letter_code
_entity_poly.pdbx_strand_id
1 'polypeptide(L)'
;MPYPLRIEYPAPTNAQLALIGDRYGHDPVVRRLLMEVQALRNLVWRAHQVAEAAGPGGRTDAFSIAVEALHSELAVETWFHEGKAAQEAYRASLTDEPTPHERRTMRVARKW
;
A
#
# COMPACT_ATOMS: atom_id res chain seq x y z
N MET A 1 18.16 0.38 12.85
CA MET A 1 18.76 1.70 12.50
C MET A 1 18.32 2.02 11.09
N PRO A 2 17.74 3.20 10.81
CA PRO A 2 17.41 3.55 9.43
C PRO A 2 18.68 3.56 8.58
N TYR A 3 18.60 2.98 7.39
CA TYR A 3 19.70 2.95 6.43
C TYR A 3 20.18 4.40 6.17
N PRO A 4 21.49 4.71 6.24
CA PRO A 4 21.98 6.10 6.22
C PRO A 4 21.47 6.93 5.03
N LEU A 5 21.33 6.30 3.86
CA LEU A 5 20.82 6.93 2.65
C LEU A 5 19.35 7.38 2.76
N ARG A 6 18.54 6.78 3.64
CA ARG A 6 17.13 7.17 3.82
C ARG A 6 16.96 8.49 4.58
N ILE A 7 17.97 8.89 5.35
CA ILE A 7 17.95 10.18 6.04
C ILE A 7 18.18 11.31 5.03
N GLU A 8 19.07 11.08 4.07
CA GLU A 8 19.37 12.04 3.00
C GLU A 8 18.33 12.03 1.88
N TYR A 9 17.78 10.86 1.57
CA TYR A 9 16.82 10.64 0.49
C TYR A 9 15.60 9.89 1.01
N PRO A 10 14.62 10.59 1.61
CA PRO A 10 13.40 9.96 2.09
C PRO A 10 12.64 9.32 0.92
N ALA A 11 11.97 8.20 1.19
CA ALA A 11 11.16 7.52 0.17
C ALA A 11 10.05 8.47 -0.33
N PRO A 12 9.86 8.61 -1.65
CA PRO A 12 8.86 9.51 -2.19
C PRO A 12 7.45 9.08 -1.79
N THR A 13 6.57 10.02 -1.46
CA THR A 13 5.15 9.72 -1.20
C THR A 13 4.43 9.30 -2.48
N ASN A 14 3.21 8.75 -2.36
CA ASN A 14 2.41 8.43 -3.54
C ASN A 14 2.08 9.70 -4.36
N ALA A 15 1.83 10.83 -3.68
CA ALA A 15 1.60 12.11 -4.33
C ALA A 15 2.85 12.62 -5.09
N GLN A 16 4.04 12.46 -4.50
CA GLN A 16 5.29 12.84 -5.17
C GLN A 16 5.56 11.99 -6.41
N LEU A 17 5.33 10.67 -6.34
CA LEU A 17 5.45 9.81 -7.52
C LEU A 17 4.44 10.16 -8.62
N ALA A 18 3.20 10.49 -8.25
CA ALA A 18 2.18 10.94 -9.20
C ALA A 18 2.62 12.23 -9.90
N LEU A 19 3.12 13.22 -9.15
CA LEU A 19 3.64 14.47 -9.71
C LEU A 19 4.82 14.26 -10.66
N ILE A 20 5.72 13.32 -10.34
CA ILE A 20 6.84 12.95 -11.22
C ILE A 20 6.30 12.28 -12.50
N GLY A 21 5.34 11.39 -12.37
CA GLY A 21 4.66 10.74 -13.50
C GLY A 21 3.97 11.74 -14.42
N ASP A 22 3.22 12.68 -13.87
CA ASP A 22 2.52 13.70 -14.64
C ASP A 22 3.48 14.64 -15.37
N ARG A 23 4.57 15.04 -14.71
CA ARG A 23 5.53 16.00 -15.27
C ARG A 23 6.52 15.37 -16.26
N TYR A 24 6.97 14.14 -15.98
CA TYR A 24 8.09 13.52 -16.68
C TYR A 24 7.77 12.14 -17.27
N GLY A 25 6.52 11.66 -17.21
CA GLY A 25 6.15 10.33 -17.68
C GLY A 25 6.28 10.09 -19.19
N HIS A 26 6.54 11.15 -19.96
CA HIS A 26 6.89 11.07 -21.38
C HIS A 26 8.36 10.67 -21.60
N ASP A 27 9.24 10.89 -20.62
CA ASP A 27 10.62 10.43 -20.66
C ASP A 27 10.65 8.90 -20.43
N PRO A 28 11.25 8.12 -21.33
CA PRO A 28 11.23 6.66 -21.25
C PRO A 28 12.02 6.11 -20.05
N VAL A 29 13.08 6.81 -19.62
CA VAL A 29 13.89 6.42 -18.46
C VAL A 29 13.10 6.67 -17.18
N VAL A 30 12.50 7.86 -17.05
CA VAL A 30 11.68 8.18 -15.87
C VAL A 30 10.48 7.25 -15.78
N ARG A 31 9.81 6.98 -16.91
CA ARG A 31 8.69 6.03 -16.96
C ARG A 31 9.11 4.63 -16.51
N ARG A 32 10.29 4.15 -16.94
CA ARG A 32 10.82 2.85 -16.53
C ARG A 32 11.11 2.81 -15.02
N LEU A 33 11.75 3.84 -14.48
CA LEU A 33 12.05 3.93 -13.05
C LEU A 33 10.78 3.96 -12.20
N LEU A 34 9.75 4.70 -12.60
CA LEU A 34 8.46 4.71 -11.91
C LEU A 34 7.81 3.32 -11.87
N MET A 35 7.89 2.57 -12.98
CA MET A 35 7.40 1.19 -13.02
C MET A 35 8.19 0.27 -12.08
N GLU A 36 9.52 0.41 -12.02
CA GLU A 36 10.36 -0.41 -11.14
C GLU A 36 10.10 -0.09 -9.66
N VAL A 37 9.96 1.19 -9.31
CA VAL A 37 9.55 1.60 -7.95
C VAL A 37 8.21 0.98 -7.59
N GLN A 38 7.22 1.03 -8.49
CA GLN A 38 5.91 0.41 -8.24
C GLN A 38 6.01 -1.11 -8.09
N ALA A 39 6.83 -1.78 -8.89
CA ALA A 39 7.04 -3.22 -8.80
C ALA A 39 7.66 -3.61 -7.45
N LEU A 40 8.67 -2.87 -6.99
CA LEU A 40 9.30 -3.08 -5.68
C LEU A 40 8.30 -2.87 -4.54
N ARG A 41 7.49 -1.80 -4.59
CA ARG A 41 6.41 -1.56 -3.61
C ARG A 41 5.42 -2.70 -3.55
N ASN A 42 5.00 -3.22 -4.71
CA ASN A 42 4.08 -4.36 -4.77
C ASN A 42 4.69 -5.63 -4.16
N LEU A 43 5.99 -5.87 -4.36
CA LEU A 43 6.69 -7.01 -3.75
C LEU A 43 6.75 -6.87 -2.24
N VAL A 44 7.10 -5.69 -1.74
CA VAL A 44 7.10 -5.37 -0.30
C VAL A 44 5.70 -5.55 0.30
N TRP A 45 4.65 -5.11 -0.39
CA TRP A 45 3.27 -5.29 0.03
C TRP A 45 2.90 -6.77 0.18
N ARG A 46 3.29 -7.61 -0.78
CA ARG A 46 3.07 -9.05 -0.71
C ARG A 46 3.86 -9.70 0.41
N ALA A 47 5.11 -9.29 0.64
CA ALA A 47 5.90 -9.78 1.75
C ALA A 47 5.23 -9.49 3.09
N HIS A 48 4.69 -8.27 3.27
CA HIS A 48 3.89 -7.93 4.44
C HIS A 48 2.63 -8.80 4.57
N GLN A 49 1.89 -9.03 3.48
CA GLN A 49 0.72 -9.92 3.50
C GLN A 49 1.05 -11.36 3.90
N VAL A 50 2.19 -11.88 3.43
CA VAL A 50 2.67 -13.22 3.84
C VAL A 50 3.02 -13.24 5.32
N ALA A 51 3.67 -12.18 5.82
CA ALA A 51 3.98 -12.05 7.25
C ALA A 51 2.71 -12.03 8.12
N GLU A 52 1.70 -11.25 7.74
CA GLU A 52 0.42 -11.18 8.45
C GLU A 52 -0.34 -12.52 8.41
N ALA A 53 -0.30 -13.23 7.27
CA ALA A 53 -0.99 -14.50 7.10
C ALA A 53 -0.34 -15.66 7.89
N ALA A 54 0.98 -15.61 8.09
CA ALA A 54 1.71 -16.62 8.86
C ALA A 54 1.34 -16.60 10.36
N GLY A 55 0.73 -15.52 10.84
CA GLY A 55 0.38 -15.35 12.25
C GLY A 55 1.61 -15.21 13.15
N PRO A 56 1.42 -15.09 14.48
CA PRO A 56 2.53 -15.01 15.42
C PRO A 56 3.29 -16.36 15.45
N GLY A 57 4.43 -16.41 14.79
CA GLY A 57 5.39 -17.51 14.84
C GLY A 57 6.05 -17.64 16.22
N GLY A 58 6.80 -18.72 16.42
CA GLY A 58 7.61 -18.89 17.62
C GLY A 58 8.68 -17.79 17.66
N ARG A 59 8.73 -17.02 18.74
CA ARG A 59 9.51 -15.75 18.91
C ARG A 59 11.01 -15.82 18.59
N THR A 60 11.56 -17.01 18.31
CA THR A 60 12.98 -17.27 18.06
C THR A 60 13.27 -17.94 16.72
N ASP A 61 12.28 -18.21 15.87
CA ASP A 61 12.55 -18.74 14.53
C ASP A 61 13.06 -17.65 13.58
N ALA A 62 13.90 -18.05 12.61
CA ALA A 62 14.53 -17.11 11.66
C ALA A 62 13.49 -16.32 10.84
N PHE A 63 12.31 -16.91 10.63
CA PHE A 63 11.19 -16.27 9.96
C PHE A 63 10.62 -15.12 10.80
N SER A 64 10.40 -15.31 12.09
CA SER A 64 9.88 -14.29 13.02
C SER A 64 10.85 -13.11 13.15
N ILE A 65 12.16 -13.38 13.17
CA ILE A 65 13.19 -12.33 13.14
C ILE A 65 13.09 -11.50 11.84
N ALA A 66 12.91 -12.16 10.69
CA ALA A 66 12.75 -11.46 9.42
C ALA A 66 11.44 -10.65 9.34
N VAL A 67 10.35 -11.16 9.92
CA VAL A 67 9.06 -10.45 10.02
C VAL A 67 9.20 -9.20 10.91
N GLU A 68 9.86 -9.31 12.07
CA GLU A 68 10.08 -8.17 12.95
C GLU A 68 10.96 -7.09 12.31
N ALA A 69 12.01 -7.50 11.58
CA ALA A 69 12.83 -6.60 10.79
C ALA A 69 12.01 -5.91 9.69
N LEU A 70 11.17 -6.65 8.96
CA LEU A 70 10.28 -6.10 7.94
C LEU A 70 9.33 -5.06 8.54
N HIS A 71 8.69 -5.35 9.68
CA HIS A 71 7.79 -4.42 10.35
C HIS A 71 8.51 -3.15 10.82
N SER A 72 9.72 -3.29 11.35
CA SER A 72 10.55 -2.15 11.76
C SER A 72 10.92 -1.24 10.57
N GLU A 73 11.28 -1.83 9.43
CA GLU A 73 11.60 -1.09 8.21
C GLU A 73 10.37 -0.41 7.60
N LEU A 74 9.20 -1.05 7.66
CA LEU A 74 7.94 -0.48 7.17
C LEU A 74 7.34 0.59 8.08
N ALA A 75 7.66 0.56 9.38
CA ALA A 75 7.16 1.54 10.35
C ALA A 75 7.55 2.98 9.95
N VAL A 76 8.67 3.17 9.27
CA VAL A 76 9.16 4.47 8.81
C VAL A 76 8.77 4.81 7.37
N GLU A 77 8.07 3.93 6.66
CA GLU A 77 7.75 4.09 5.23
C GLU A 77 6.40 4.78 5.02
N THR A 78 6.42 6.09 4.77
CA THR A 78 5.21 6.90 4.59
C THR A 78 4.29 6.38 3.48
N TRP A 79 4.85 5.99 2.33
CA TRP A 79 4.06 5.47 1.20
C TRP A 79 3.30 4.18 1.56
N PHE A 80 3.84 3.39 2.49
CA PHE A 80 3.24 2.14 2.94
C PHE A 80 2.03 2.42 3.83
N HIS A 81 2.16 3.36 4.76
CA HIS A 81 1.04 3.82 5.59
C HIS A 81 -0.06 4.51 4.79
N GLU A 82 0.30 5.33 3.79
CA GLU A 82 -0.66 5.89 2.82
C GLU A 82 -1.44 4.77 2.11
N GLY A 83 -0.74 3.72 1.67
CA GLY A 83 -1.37 2.55 1.07
C GLY A 83 -2.31 1.82 2.02
N LYS A 84 -1.94 1.69 3.30
CA LYS A 84 -2.77 1.01 4.31
C LYS A 84 -4.03 1.81 4.58
N ALA A 85 -3.90 3.12 4.77
CA ALA A 85 -5.02 4.02 4.95
C ALA A 85 -5.97 3.99 3.74
N ALA A 86 -5.44 3.97 2.51
CA ALA A 86 -6.26 3.83 1.30
C ALA A 86 -6.99 2.47 1.24
N GLN A 87 -6.32 1.38 1.62
CA GLN A 87 -6.94 0.05 1.67
C GLN A 87 -8.03 -0.03 2.75
N GLU A 88 -7.81 0.57 3.91
CA GLU A 88 -8.78 0.65 5.01
C GLU A 88 -9.98 1.50 4.61
N ALA A 89 -9.76 2.68 4.01
CA ALA A 89 -10.82 3.53 3.46
C ALA A 89 -11.63 2.79 2.39
N TYR A 90 -10.96 2.05 1.50
CA TYR A 90 -11.64 1.21 0.51
C TYR A 90 -12.50 0.12 1.17
N ARG A 91 -11.95 -0.60 2.16
CA ARG A 91 -12.72 -1.61 2.92
C ARG A 91 -13.93 -1.01 3.64
N ALA A 92 -13.77 0.18 4.23
CA ALA A 92 -14.86 0.90 4.86
C ALA A 92 -15.93 1.37 3.85
N SER A 93 -15.53 1.76 2.64
CA SER A 93 -16.47 2.11 1.58
C SER A 93 -17.31 0.92 1.11
N LEU A 94 -16.78 -0.31 1.19
CA LEU A 94 -17.51 -1.53 0.85
C LEU A 94 -18.58 -1.89 1.90
N THR A 95 -18.40 -1.49 3.16
CA THR A 95 -19.44 -1.67 4.20
C THR A 95 -20.60 -0.70 4.05
N ASP A 96 -20.40 0.42 3.36
CA ASP A 96 -21.45 1.40 3.01
C ASP A 96 -22.10 1.11 1.65
N GLU A 97 -21.69 0.06 0.93
CA GLU A 97 -22.36 -0.32 -0.30
C GLU A 97 -23.76 -0.87 0.00
N PRO A 98 -24.84 -0.25 -0.53
CA PRO A 98 -26.18 -0.76 -0.30
C PRO A 98 -26.26 -2.19 -0.81
N THR A 99 -26.79 -3.08 0.02
CA THR A 99 -27.01 -4.48 -0.31
C THR A 99 -27.82 -4.61 -1.61
N PRO A 100 -27.75 -5.73 -2.33
CA PRO A 100 -28.56 -5.94 -3.54
C PRO A 100 -30.06 -5.66 -3.33
N HIS A 101 -30.56 -5.89 -2.12
CA HIS A 101 -31.93 -5.57 -1.72
C HIS A 101 -32.16 -4.05 -1.60
N GLU A 102 -31.27 -3.32 -0.93
CA GLU A 102 -31.33 -1.86 -0.80
C GLU A 102 -31.16 -1.15 -2.15
N ARG A 103 -30.30 -1.67 -3.03
CA ARG A 103 -30.19 -1.20 -4.42
C ARG A 103 -31.50 -1.37 -5.18
N ARG A 104 -32.22 -2.47 -4.93
CA ARG A 104 -33.52 -2.74 -5.57
C ARG A 104 -34.61 -1.81 -5.04
N THR A 105 -34.67 -1.57 -3.73
CA THR A 105 -35.64 -0.63 -3.14
C THR A 105 -35.37 0.81 -3.55
N MET A 106 -34.11 1.26 -3.58
CA MET A 106 -33.72 2.58 -4.10
C MET A 106 -34.11 2.76 -5.58
N ARG A 107 -33.95 1.72 -6.41
CA ARG A 107 -34.33 1.77 -7.84
C ARG A 107 -35.84 1.82 -8.06
N VAL A 108 -36.63 1.20 -7.16
CA VAL A 108 -38.10 1.29 -7.17
C VAL A 108 -38.56 2.67 -6.69
N ALA A 109 -37.95 3.21 -5.63
CA ALA A 109 -38.28 4.53 -5.08
C ALA A 109 -37.99 5.68 -6.06
N ARG A 110 -36.99 5.53 -6.94
CA ARG A 110 -36.60 6.54 -7.94
C ARG A 110 -37.47 6.54 -9.22
N LYS A 111 -38.43 5.60 -9.31
CA LYS A 111 -39.31 5.41 -10.47
C LYS A 111 -40.72 6.01 -10.30
N TRP A 112 -40.98 6.59 -9.13
CA TRP A 112 -42.19 7.31 -8.76
C TRP A 112 -41.82 8.76 -8.44
#